data_AF-A0A7L1DEJ5-F1
#
_entry.id   AF-A0A7L1DEJ5-F1
#
_cell.length_a   1.000
_cell.length_b   1.000
_cell.length_c   1.000
_cell.angle_alpha   90.00
_cell.angle_beta   90.00
_cell.angle_gamma   90.00
#
_symmetry.space_group_name_H-M   'P 1'
#
loop_
_entity.id
_entity.type
_entity.pdbx_description
1 polymer ?
#
loop_
_entity_poly.entity_id
_entity_poly.type
_entity_poly.pdbx_seq_one_letter_code
_entity_poly.pdbx_strand_id
1 'polypeptide(L)'
;MASPMRSLFTNPDRYLQSFRLFLEKSSEHQSMREFMERQLPDVIASIGNGKSTINVLSIGGGAGEMDLLILSKIQARYPGVTINNDVIEPSADQISKYKERVAKTSNLGNVKFTWHKETAYEYESRMNAEKKSKKWDFIHMIQMLYYVKDVPATVQYFHSLLESQAKLLIILVSANSGWQTLWKKYGSDFPLDDLCSYVSSGDLTSMLDSAGLKYQLYELPSHMDITSCFIEGDKDGELLLDFLTETLEFSKTASPELKHRLMEELKKPGCSENRDGKVFFNNNLGVIVIEP
;
A
#
# COMPACT_ATOMS: atom_id res chain seq x y z
N MET A 1 -32.73 -11.52 13.64
CA MET A 1 -32.09 -11.37 12.32
C MET A 1 -30.66 -10.92 12.57
N ALA A 2 -29.67 -11.57 11.96
CA ALA A 2 -28.29 -11.09 12.04
C ALA A 2 -28.22 -9.69 11.40
N SER A 3 -27.46 -8.78 12.01
CA SER A 3 -27.19 -7.46 11.42
C SER A 3 -26.48 -7.63 10.08
N PRO A 4 -26.79 -6.80 9.05
CA PRO A 4 -26.11 -6.89 7.77
C PRO A 4 -24.60 -6.65 7.95
N MET A 5 -23.78 -7.37 7.17
CA MET A 5 -22.35 -7.11 7.09
C MET A 5 -22.12 -5.67 6.59
N ARG A 6 -21.12 -5.00 7.16
CA ARG A 6 -20.74 -3.63 6.81
C ARG A 6 -19.24 -3.58 6.57
N SER A 7 -18.82 -2.71 5.67
CA SER A 7 -17.40 -2.43 5.42
C SER A 7 -16.67 -2.03 6.71
N LEU A 8 -15.45 -2.54 6.89
CA LEU A 8 -14.56 -2.20 8.01
C LEU A 8 -14.27 -0.69 8.05
N PHE A 9 -14.26 0.00 6.90
CA PHE A 9 -14.05 1.44 6.80
C PHE A 9 -15.14 2.28 7.47
N THR A 10 -16.33 1.71 7.68
CA THR A 10 -17.40 2.38 8.43
C THR A 10 -17.06 2.58 9.92
N ASN A 11 -15.99 1.94 10.41
CA ASN A 11 -15.46 2.14 11.76
C ASN A 11 -13.93 2.35 11.74
N PRO A 12 -13.47 3.61 11.63
CA PRO A 12 -12.04 3.95 11.55
C PRO A 12 -11.20 3.43 12.72
N ASP A 13 -11.74 3.44 13.95
CA ASP A 13 -11.00 2.94 15.12
C ASP A 13 -10.76 1.44 15.03
N ARG A 14 -11.78 0.68 14.63
CA ARG A 14 -11.65 -0.76 14.42
C ARG A 14 -10.71 -1.08 13.26
N TYR A 15 -10.84 -0.36 12.14
CA TYR A 15 -9.91 -0.47 11.01
C TYR A 15 -8.46 -0.27 11.44
N LEU A 16 -8.17 0.80 12.20
CA LEU A 16 -6.83 1.09 12.70
C LEU A 16 -6.31 0.01 13.66
N GLN A 17 -7.15 -0.58 14.49
CA GLN A 17 -6.77 -1.70 15.35
C GLN A 17 -6.40 -2.94 14.53
N SER A 18 -7.27 -3.33 13.58
CA SER A 18 -7.04 -4.46 12.68
C SER A 18 -5.77 -4.28 11.84
N PHE A 19 -5.57 -3.08 11.28
CA PHE A 19 -4.39 -2.75 10.49
C PHE A 19 -3.09 -2.82 11.32
N ARG A 20 -3.08 -2.29 12.55
CA ARG A 20 -1.91 -2.40 13.44
C ARG A 20 -1.58 -3.84 13.77
N LEU A 21 -2.60 -4.65 14.06
CA LEU A 21 -2.41 -6.07 14.33
C LEU A 21 -1.90 -6.82 13.09
N PHE A 22 -2.42 -6.52 11.90
CA PHE A 22 -1.89 -7.03 10.64
C PHE A 22 -0.39 -6.73 10.50
N LEU A 23 0.05 -5.49 10.74
CA LEU A 23 1.47 -5.14 10.68
C LEU A 23 2.31 -5.88 11.72
N GLU A 24 1.78 -6.12 12.92
CA GLU A 24 2.47 -6.89 13.96
C GLU A 24 2.59 -8.38 13.62
N LYS A 25 1.55 -8.95 13.00
CA LYS A 25 1.46 -10.39 12.67
C LYS A 25 1.95 -10.72 11.27
N SER A 26 2.46 -9.77 10.51
CA SER A 26 2.94 -9.98 9.14
C SER A 26 4.38 -9.54 8.94
N SER A 27 5.00 -10.07 7.87
CA SER A 27 6.29 -9.62 7.39
C SER A 27 6.19 -8.41 6.45
N GLU A 28 5.04 -7.73 6.37
CA GLU A 28 4.74 -6.63 5.45
C GLU A 28 5.88 -5.58 5.37
N HIS A 29 6.15 -4.91 6.49
CA HIS A 29 7.22 -3.90 6.54
C HIS A 29 8.61 -4.52 6.39
N GLN A 30 8.82 -5.77 6.80
CA GLN A 30 10.11 -6.44 6.62
C GLN A 30 10.42 -6.65 5.13
N SER A 31 9.47 -7.20 4.38
CA SER A 31 9.62 -7.46 2.95
C SER A 31 9.81 -6.16 2.16
N MET A 32 9.03 -5.12 2.48
CA MET A 32 9.22 -3.78 1.89
C MET A 32 10.61 -3.21 2.21
N ARG A 33 11.07 -3.28 3.47
CA ARG A 33 12.41 -2.81 3.84
C ARG A 33 13.51 -3.54 3.07
N GLU A 34 13.39 -4.84 2.89
CA GLU A 34 14.36 -5.62 2.12
C GLU A 34 14.47 -5.13 0.67
N PHE A 35 13.34 -4.83 0.03
CA PHE A 35 13.33 -4.21 -1.30
C PHE A 35 14.01 -2.84 -1.30
N MET A 36 13.67 -1.97 -0.33
CA MET A 36 14.26 -0.63 -0.22
C MET A 36 15.77 -0.68 0.02
N GLU A 37 16.28 -1.70 0.71
CA GLU A 37 17.71 -1.88 0.94
C GLU A 37 18.45 -2.45 -0.27
N ARG A 38 17.85 -3.43 -0.97
CA ARG A 38 18.56 -4.24 -1.98
C ARG A 38 18.32 -3.78 -3.41
N GLN A 39 17.11 -3.34 -3.74
CA GLN A 39 16.68 -3.10 -5.13
C GLN A 39 16.46 -1.61 -5.42
N LEU A 40 15.93 -0.86 -4.44
CA LEU A 40 15.67 0.57 -4.64
C LEU A 40 16.91 1.38 -5.09
N PRO A 41 18.14 1.15 -4.59
CA PRO A 41 19.33 1.90 -5.04
C PRO A 41 19.53 1.87 -6.55
N ASP A 42 19.26 0.74 -7.20
CA ASP A 42 19.36 0.59 -8.66
C ASP A 42 18.18 1.26 -9.37
N VAL A 43 16.96 1.13 -8.83
CA VAL A 43 15.76 1.80 -9.35
C VAL A 43 15.94 3.33 -9.41
N ILE A 44 16.50 3.92 -8.36
CA ILE A 44 16.70 5.37 -8.26
C ILE A 44 18.04 5.84 -8.86
N ALA A 45 18.81 4.96 -9.50
CA ALA A 45 20.19 5.25 -9.88
C ALA A 45 20.35 6.41 -10.88
N SER A 46 19.29 6.75 -11.62
CA SER A 46 19.29 7.81 -12.65
C SER A 46 18.42 9.03 -12.34
N ILE A 47 17.53 8.99 -11.35
CA ILE A 47 16.49 10.02 -11.14
C ILE A 47 17.05 11.44 -10.94
N GLY A 48 18.27 11.54 -10.38
CA GLY A 48 18.93 12.79 -10.00
C GLY A 48 20.12 13.18 -10.87
N ASN A 49 20.38 12.48 -11.99
CA ASN A 49 21.55 12.74 -12.81
C ASN A 49 21.58 14.19 -13.33
N GLY A 50 22.64 14.93 -12.96
CA GLY A 50 22.83 16.33 -13.36
C GLY A 50 21.89 17.33 -12.67
N LYS A 51 21.09 16.91 -11.67
CA LYS A 51 20.14 17.78 -10.98
C LYS A 51 20.71 18.30 -9.67
N SER A 52 20.50 19.59 -9.40
CA SER A 52 20.79 20.22 -8.10
C SER A 52 19.70 19.96 -7.05
N THR A 53 18.52 19.53 -7.51
CA THR A 53 17.33 19.27 -6.70
C THR A 53 16.62 18.03 -7.22
N ILE A 54 16.19 17.14 -6.32
CA ILE A 54 15.34 15.98 -6.61
C ILE A 54 13.96 16.22 -5.99
N ASN A 55 12.91 16.11 -6.79
CA ASN A 55 11.52 16.26 -6.37
C ASN A 55 10.89 14.87 -6.23
N VAL A 56 10.48 14.55 -5.00
CA VAL A 56 9.82 13.31 -4.62
C VAL A 56 8.37 13.58 -4.27
N LEU A 57 7.46 12.79 -4.83
CA LEU A 57 6.03 12.81 -4.48
C LEU A 57 5.63 11.49 -3.83
N SER A 58 5.27 11.58 -2.56
CA SER A 58 4.71 10.48 -1.78
C SER A 58 3.19 10.56 -1.78
N ILE A 59 2.54 9.51 -2.27
CA ILE A 59 1.07 9.43 -2.32
C ILE A 59 0.64 8.35 -1.35
N GLY A 60 -0.19 8.71 -0.37
CA GLY A 60 -0.53 7.83 0.75
C GLY A 60 0.67 7.58 1.69
N GLY A 61 1.49 8.60 1.94
CA GLY A 61 2.72 8.46 2.72
C GLY A 61 2.53 8.01 4.17
N GLY A 62 1.29 8.04 4.69
CA GLY A 62 0.97 7.55 6.02
C GLY A 62 1.80 8.22 7.11
N ALA A 63 2.39 7.42 8.00
CA ALA A 63 3.26 7.88 9.07
C ALA A 63 4.74 8.07 8.62
N GLY A 64 5.07 7.90 7.34
CA GLY A 64 6.38 8.20 6.77
C GLY A 64 7.49 7.20 7.05
N GLU A 65 7.20 5.93 7.38
CA GLU A 65 8.25 4.93 7.67
C GLU A 65 9.05 4.61 6.40
N MET A 66 8.32 4.25 5.35
CA MET A 66 8.90 3.87 4.06
C MET A 66 9.45 5.10 3.34
N ASP A 67 8.77 6.25 3.42
CA ASP A 67 9.26 7.49 2.86
C ASP A 67 10.64 7.88 3.39
N LEU A 68 10.85 7.86 4.70
CA LEU A 68 12.16 8.21 5.27
C LEU A 68 13.24 7.21 4.87
N LEU A 69 12.89 5.94 4.70
CA LEU A 69 13.80 4.93 4.17
C LEU A 69 14.15 5.22 2.71
N ILE A 70 13.16 5.51 1.85
CA ILE A 70 13.36 5.91 0.46
C ILE A 70 14.27 7.14 0.38
N LEU A 71 13.95 8.19 1.14
CA LEU A 71 14.72 9.43 1.20
C LEU A 71 16.16 9.17 1.62
N SER A 72 16.39 8.27 2.59
CA SER A 72 17.75 7.89 2.99
C SER A 72 18.55 7.26 1.84
N LYS A 73 17.92 6.44 0.98
CA LYS A 73 18.58 5.85 -0.21
C LYS A 73 18.85 6.90 -1.28
N ILE A 74 17.91 7.83 -1.49
CA ILE A 74 18.11 8.95 -2.41
C ILE A 74 19.28 9.83 -1.92
N GLN A 75 19.33 10.17 -0.63
CA GLN A 75 20.45 10.93 -0.05
C GLN A 75 21.79 10.21 -0.19
N ALA A 76 21.83 8.89 0.06
CA ALA A 76 23.05 8.10 -0.08
C ALA A 76 23.54 8.06 -1.54
N ARG A 77 22.61 8.00 -2.50
CA ARG A 77 22.92 7.98 -3.94
C ARG A 77 23.35 9.35 -4.48
N TYR A 78 22.79 10.42 -3.94
CA TYR A 78 22.97 11.81 -4.38
C TYR A 78 23.39 12.73 -3.21
N PRO A 79 24.61 12.55 -2.66
CA PRO A 79 25.06 13.32 -1.50
C PRO A 79 25.11 14.82 -1.80
N GLY A 80 24.57 15.63 -0.89
CA GLY A 80 24.55 17.09 -0.99
C GLY A 80 23.47 17.69 -1.90
N VAL A 81 22.73 16.86 -2.65
CA VAL A 81 21.60 17.31 -3.48
C VAL A 81 20.40 17.66 -2.60
N THR A 82 19.70 18.75 -2.92
CA THR A 82 18.47 19.12 -2.20
C THR A 82 17.33 18.18 -2.58
N ILE A 83 16.56 17.70 -1.61
CA ILE A 83 15.37 16.87 -1.88
C ILE A 83 14.12 17.65 -1.46
N ASN A 84 13.19 17.85 -2.38
CA ASN A 84 11.85 18.33 -2.07
C ASN A 84 10.92 17.13 -2.00
N ASN A 85 10.40 16.82 -0.81
CA ASN A 85 9.49 15.71 -0.57
C ASN A 85 8.09 16.24 -0.28
N ASP A 86 7.20 16.14 -1.26
CA ASP A 86 5.80 16.46 -1.11
C ASP A 86 5.03 15.18 -0.76
N VAL A 87 4.11 15.26 0.21
CA VAL A 87 3.32 14.13 0.71
C VAL A 87 1.84 14.44 0.55
N ILE A 88 1.10 13.56 -0.13
CA ILE A 88 -0.36 13.56 -0.22
C ILE A 88 -0.88 12.51 0.75
N GLU A 89 -1.56 12.94 1.80
CA GLU A 89 -2.10 12.05 2.84
C GLU A 89 -3.39 12.64 3.43
N PRO A 90 -4.57 12.00 3.26
CA PRO A 90 -5.82 12.56 3.77
C PRO A 90 -5.93 12.52 5.30
N SER A 91 -5.25 11.59 5.98
CA SER A 91 -5.34 11.42 7.43
C SER A 91 -4.46 12.40 8.20
N ALA A 92 -5.11 13.28 8.96
CA ALA A 92 -4.41 14.24 9.84
C ALA A 92 -3.59 13.55 10.94
N ASP A 93 -4.05 12.39 11.44
CA ASP A 93 -3.34 11.59 12.43
C ASP A 93 -2.04 11.03 11.84
N GLN A 94 -2.10 10.50 10.62
CA GLN A 94 -0.93 9.99 9.90
C GLN A 94 0.07 11.10 9.60
N ILE A 95 -0.37 12.27 9.09
CA ILE A 95 0.49 13.44 8.90
C ILE A 95 1.16 13.86 10.21
N SER A 96 0.42 13.87 11.32
CA SER A 96 0.97 14.25 12.63
C SER A 96 2.08 13.29 13.07
N LYS A 97 1.85 11.98 12.96
CA LYS A 97 2.86 10.94 13.23
C LYS A 97 4.08 11.06 12.31
N TYR A 98 3.87 11.35 11.03
CA TYR A 98 4.95 11.59 10.09
C TYR A 98 5.79 12.79 10.53
N LYS A 99 5.16 13.94 10.82
CA LYS A 99 5.87 15.14 11.32
C LYS A 99 6.68 14.86 12.58
N GLU A 100 6.12 14.13 13.55
CA GLU A 100 6.85 13.71 14.75
C GLU A 100 8.05 12.82 14.43
N ARG A 101 7.90 11.88 13.48
CA ARG A 101 8.98 11.00 13.05
C ARG A 101 10.10 11.79 12.36
N VAL A 102 9.75 12.73 11.48
CA VAL A 102 10.71 13.66 10.87
C VAL A 102 11.46 14.46 11.93
N ALA A 103 10.76 15.00 12.93
CA ALA A 103 11.38 15.77 14.00
C ALA A 103 12.38 14.95 14.86
N LYS A 104 12.18 13.63 14.96
CA LYS A 104 13.07 12.71 15.68
C LYS A 104 14.19 12.13 14.81
N THR A 105 14.15 12.36 13.50
CA THR A 105 15.09 11.76 12.54
C THR A 105 16.23 12.72 12.24
N SER A 106 17.46 12.29 12.53
CA SER A 106 18.68 13.03 12.16
C SER A 106 18.95 12.96 10.65
N ASN A 107 19.87 13.79 10.15
CA ASN A 107 20.36 13.78 8.76
C ASN A 107 19.33 14.17 7.68
N LEU A 108 18.29 14.95 8.04
CA LEU A 108 17.31 15.46 7.07
C LEU A 108 17.57 16.91 6.62
N GLY A 109 18.76 17.47 6.87
CA GLY A 109 19.06 18.90 6.65
C GLY A 109 18.93 19.37 5.19
N ASN A 110 19.09 18.48 4.21
CA ASN A 110 18.91 18.75 2.79
C ASN A 110 17.53 18.35 2.26
N VAL A 111 16.61 17.89 3.12
CA VAL A 111 15.25 17.46 2.74
C VAL A 111 14.22 18.49 3.19
N LYS A 112 13.41 18.97 2.24
CA LYS A 112 12.29 19.89 2.49
C LYS A 112 10.98 19.14 2.38
N PHE A 113 10.19 19.16 3.44
CA PHE A 113 8.90 18.47 3.48
C PHE A 113 7.74 19.44 3.23
N THR A 114 6.81 19.02 2.39
CA THR A 114 5.51 19.67 2.17
C THR A 114 4.42 18.63 2.40
N TRP A 115 3.40 18.94 3.20
CA TRP A 115 2.29 18.02 3.46
C TRP A 115 0.98 18.59 2.91
N HIS A 116 0.30 17.78 2.12
CA HIS A 116 -1.00 18.07 1.52
C HIS A 116 -2.03 17.15 2.18
N LYS A 117 -2.89 17.71 3.03
CA LYS A 117 -3.97 16.97 3.69
C LYS A 117 -5.17 16.85 2.74
N GLU A 118 -5.04 15.97 1.77
CA GLU A 118 -6.02 15.70 0.73
C GLU A 118 -5.81 14.29 0.16
N THR A 119 -6.80 13.77 -0.55
CA THR A 119 -6.72 12.52 -1.31
C THR A 119 -5.96 12.73 -2.63
N ALA A 120 -5.57 11.63 -3.29
CA ALA A 120 -4.97 11.67 -4.63
C ALA A 120 -5.88 12.38 -5.66
N TYR A 121 -7.19 12.14 -5.58
CA TYR A 121 -8.19 12.76 -6.44
C TYR A 121 -8.33 14.27 -6.18
N GLU A 122 -8.39 14.68 -4.91
CA GLU A 122 -8.44 16.11 -4.55
C GLU A 122 -7.18 16.85 -4.98
N TYR A 123 -6.00 16.23 -4.80
CA TYR A 123 -4.74 16.76 -5.29
C TYR A 123 -4.75 16.95 -6.81
N GLU A 124 -5.13 15.91 -7.56
CA GLU A 124 -5.26 16.00 -9.02
C GLU A 124 -6.20 17.14 -9.44
N SER A 125 -7.40 17.19 -8.85
CA SER A 125 -8.42 18.19 -9.14
C SER A 125 -7.90 19.61 -8.89
N ARG A 126 -7.26 19.83 -7.73
CA ARG A 126 -6.65 21.11 -7.35
C ARG A 126 -5.54 21.53 -8.30
N MET A 127 -4.61 20.62 -8.61
CA MET A 127 -3.47 20.92 -9.49
C MET A 127 -3.91 21.23 -10.91
N ASN A 128 -4.94 20.54 -11.41
CA ASN A 128 -5.56 20.80 -12.71
C ASN A 128 -6.27 22.17 -12.72
N ALA A 129 -7.04 22.50 -11.69
CA ALA A 129 -7.73 23.79 -11.57
C ALA A 129 -6.74 24.97 -11.48
N GLU A 130 -5.65 24.80 -10.75
CA GLU A 130 -4.59 25.80 -10.60
C GLU A 130 -3.66 25.89 -11.82
N LYS A 131 -3.84 25.01 -12.83
CA LYS A 131 -2.95 24.88 -14.01
C LYS A 131 -1.47 24.73 -13.63
N LYS A 132 -1.20 24.11 -12.48
CA LYS A 132 0.16 23.85 -12.01
C LYS A 132 0.63 22.53 -12.59
N SER A 133 1.63 22.58 -13.46
CA SER A 133 2.35 21.40 -13.92
C SER A 133 3.72 21.36 -13.24
N LYS A 134 3.82 20.59 -12.15
CA LYS A 134 5.10 20.23 -11.53
C LYS A 134 5.43 18.81 -11.97
N LYS A 135 6.65 18.64 -12.48
CA LYS A 135 7.21 17.32 -12.80
C LYS A 135 7.99 16.77 -11.61
N TRP A 136 8.06 15.46 -11.50
CA TRP A 136 8.67 14.75 -10.38
C TRP A 136 9.73 13.79 -10.85
N ASP A 137 10.76 13.64 -10.02
CA ASP A 137 11.90 12.76 -10.27
C ASP A 137 11.66 11.36 -9.69
N PHE A 138 10.83 11.28 -8.66
CA PHE A 138 10.36 10.02 -8.10
C PHE A 138 8.95 10.19 -7.56
N ILE A 139 8.05 9.30 -7.93
CA ILE A 139 6.70 9.23 -7.38
C ILE A 139 6.54 7.84 -6.77
N HIS A 140 5.92 7.74 -5.60
CA HIS A 140 5.58 6.43 -5.05
C HIS A 140 4.17 6.35 -4.46
N MET A 141 3.54 5.20 -4.66
CA MET A 141 2.21 4.82 -4.17
C MET A 141 2.33 3.48 -3.44
N ILE A 142 2.46 3.50 -2.12
CA ILE A 142 2.69 2.28 -1.33
C ILE A 142 1.40 1.90 -0.62
N GLN A 143 0.83 0.74 -0.96
CA GLN A 143 -0.34 0.15 -0.29
C GLN A 143 -1.54 1.10 -0.16
N MET A 144 -1.79 1.92 -1.19
CA MET A 144 -2.80 2.98 -1.14
C MET A 144 -3.79 3.00 -2.32
N LEU A 145 -3.52 2.27 -3.41
CA LEU A 145 -4.44 2.24 -4.57
C LEU A 145 -5.73 1.46 -4.29
N TYR A 146 -5.82 0.76 -3.17
CA TYR A 146 -7.09 0.21 -2.69
C TYR A 146 -8.09 1.34 -2.40
N TYR A 147 -7.61 2.54 -2.05
CA TYR A 147 -8.44 3.66 -1.58
C TYR A 147 -8.69 4.72 -2.65
N VAL A 148 -8.47 4.39 -3.93
CA VAL A 148 -8.78 5.28 -5.04
C VAL A 148 -9.93 4.70 -5.86
N LYS A 149 -10.81 5.60 -6.31
CA LYS A 149 -12.03 5.22 -7.04
C LYS A 149 -11.74 4.71 -8.46
N ASP A 150 -10.77 5.32 -9.13
CA ASP A 150 -10.38 5.00 -10.50
C ASP A 150 -8.86 4.78 -10.53
N VAL A 151 -8.45 3.52 -10.33
CA VAL A 151 -7.03 3.14 -10.34
C VAL A 151 -6.37 3.47 -11.68
N PRO A 152 -6.96 3.14 -12.86
CA PRO A 152 -6.39 3.53 -14.15
C PRO A 152 -6.17 5.03 -14.31
N ALA A 153 -7.20 5.84 -14.05
CA ALA A 153 -7.08 7.29 -14.18
C ALA A 153 -6.03 7.85 -13.22
N THR A 154 -6.01 7.37 -11.98
CA THR A 154 -5.03 7.80 -10.96
C THR A 154 -3.60 7.49 -11.43
N VAL A 155 -3.31 6.25 -11.82
CA VAL A 155 -1.97 5.86 -12.26
C VAL A 155 -1.56 6.63 -13.51
N GLN A 156 -2.47 6.81 -14.47
CA GLN A 156 -2.22 7.59 -15.67
C GLN A 156 -1.91 9.06 -15.36
N TYR A 157 -2.66 9.68 -14.44
CA TYR A 157 -2.43 11.05 -14.04
C TYR A 157 -1.02 11.22 -13.45
N PHE A 158 -0.64 10.42 -12.45
CA PHE A 158 0.66 10.55 -11.81
C PHE A 158 1.82 10.11 -12.71
N HIS A 159 1.62 9.12 -13.59
CA HIS A 159 2.58 8.79 -14.65
C HIS A 159 2.86 10.00 -15.54
N SER A 160 1.82 10.76 -15.92
CA SER A 160 1.98 11.98 -16.73
C SER A 160 2.81 13.09 -16.05
N LEU A 161 3.03 13.01 -14.73
CA LEU A 161 3.84 13.97 -13.98
C LEU A 161 5.32 13.58 -13.89
N LEU A 162 5.74 12.46 -14.49
CA LEU A 162 7.13 12.03 -14.49
C LEU A 162 8.02 12.94 -15.36
N GLU A 163 9.22 13.21 -14.86
CA GLU A 163 10.36 13.72 -15.62
C GLU A 163 11.00 12.64 -16.50
N SER A 164 11.82 13.02 -17.47
CA SER A 164 12.45 12.12 -18.46
C SER A 164 13.28 10.94 -17.90
N GLN A 165 13.81 11.04 -16.68
CA GLN A 165 14.58 9.97 -16.00
C GLN A 165 13.92 9.51 -14.69
N ALA A 166 12.69 9.94 -14.46
CA ALA A 166 11.97 9.67 -13.24
C ALA A 166 11.49 8.22 -13.17
N LYS A 167 11.00 7.81 -12.01
CA LYS A 167 10.31 6.52 -11.83
C LYS A 167 9.03 6.73 -11.03
N LEU A 168 8.01 5.96 -11.38
CA LEU A 168 6.83 5.76 -10.53
C LEU A 168 6.89 4.37 -9.91
N LEU A 169 6.98 4.31 -8.58
CA LEU A 169 6.99 3.06 -7.83
C LEU A 169 5.62 2.80 -7.20
N ILE A 170 5.07 1.63 -7.40
CA ILE A 170 3.79 1.20 -6.83
C ILE A 170 4.00 -0.11 -6.08
N ILE A 171 3.49 -0.22 -4.85
CA ILE A 171 3.48 -1.46 -4.08
C ILE A 171 2.03 -1.84 -3.78
N LEU A 172 1.65 -3.06 -4.17
CA LEU A 172 0.37 -3.69 -3.87
C LEU A 172 0.58 -5.15 -3.49
N VAL A 173 -0.49 -5.84 -3.08
CA VAL A 173 -0.48 -7.30 -2.98
C VAL A 173 -0.26 -7.93 -4.35
N SER A 174 0.46 -9.05 -4.37
CA SER A 174 0.80 -9.75 -5.62
C SER A 174 -0.41 -10.46 -6.23
N ALA A 175 -0.43 -10.61 -7.54
CA ALA A 175 -1.30 -11.55 -8.26
C ALA A 175 -1.14 -13.01 -7.77
N ASN A 176 0.00 -13.35 -7.16
CA ASN A 176 0.30 -14.68 -6.62
C ASN A 176 0.08 -14.76 -5.10
N SER A 177 -0.56 -13.75 -4.50
CA SER A 177 -0.86 -13.72 -3.07
C SER A 177 -2.14 -14.47 -2.73
N GLY A 178 -2.32 -14.80 -1.45
CA GLY A 178 -3.57 -15.34 -0.92
C GLY A 178 -4.73 -14.34 -1.05
N TRP A 179 -4.43 -13.04 -1.09
CA TRP A 179 -5.43 -11.98 -1.32
C TRP A 179 -6.12 -12.16 -2.67
N GLN A 180 -5.35 -12.45 -3.73
CA GLN A 180 -5.92 -12.65 -5.06
C GLN A 180 -6.88 -13.84 -5.10
N THR A 181 -6.54 -14.93 -4.42
CA THR A 181 -7.42 -16.10 -4.28
C THR A 181 -8.68 -15.74 -3.50
N LEU A 182 -8.52 -15.05 -2.38
CA LEU A 182 -9.61 -14.64 -1.49
C LEU A 182 -10.60 -13.72 -2.21
N TRP A 183 -10.12 -12.66 -2.84
CA TRP A 183 -10.95 -11.65 -3.52
C TRP A 183 -11.65 -12.23 -4.75
N LYS A 184 -10.97 -13.04 -5.57
CA LYS A 184 -11.62 -13.70 -6.73
C LYS A 184 -12.77 -14.62 -6.33
N LYS A 185 -12.69 -15.25 -5.16
CA LYS A 185 -13.64 -16.26 -4.73
C LYS A 185 -14.76 -15.72 -3.84
N TYR A 186 -14.45 -14.76 -2.97
CA TYR A 186 -15.37 -14.24 -1.96
C TYR A 186 -15.63 -12.74 -2.08
N GLY A 187 -15.01 -12.04 -3.04
CA GLY A 187 -15.14 -10.59 -3.12
C GLY A 187 -16.58 -10.09 -3.28
N SER A 188 -17.43 -10.84 -4.00
CA SER A 188 -18.86 -10.54 -4.14
C SER A 188 -19.68 -10.85 -2.87
N ASP A 189 -19.14 -11.67 -1.96
CA ASP A 189 -19.77 -12.03 -0.70
C ASP A 189 -19.46 -10.99 0.40
N PHE A 190 -18.48 -10.10 0.20
CA PHE A 190 -18.10 -9.07 1.16
C PHE A 190 -18.79 -7.72 0.87
N PRO A 191 -19.07 -6.91 1.91
CA PRO A 191 -19.65 -5.58 1.76
C PRO A 191 -18.59 -4.59 1.26
N LEU A 192 -18.21 -4.69 -0.01
CA LEU A 192 -17.39 -3.67 -0.66
C LEU A 192 -18.15 -2.35 -0.67
N ASP A 193 -17.55 -1.28 -0.13
CA ASP A 193 -18.04 0.06 -0.34
C ASP A 193 -17.29 0.72 -1.51
N ASP A 194 -17.76 1.89 -1.95
CA ASP A 194 -17.11 2.68 -3.01
C ASP A 194 -15.70 3.20 -2.60
N LEU A 195 -15.24 2.92 -1.38
CA LEU A 195 -13.98 3.42 -0.82
C LEU A 195 -12.84 2.40 -0.92
N CYS A 196 -13.12 1.13 -1.25
CA CYS A 196 -12.12 0.08 -1.34
C CYS A 196 -12.22 -0.70 -2.67
N SER A 197 -11.10 -0.84 -3.37
CA SER A 197 -10.97 -1.64 -4.59
C SER A 197 -10.03 -2.82 -4.36
N TYR A 198 -10.49 -4.03 -4.68
CA TYR A 198 -9.63 -5.22 -4.72
C TYR A 198 -8.77 -5.21 -5.99
N VAL A 199 -7.57 -4.66 -5.86
CA VAL A 199 -6.59 -4.54 -6.94
C VAL A 199 -5.29 -5.24 -6.56
N SER A 200 -4.82 -6.14 -7.43
CA SER A 200 -3.53 -6.80 -7.28
C SER A 200 -2.50 -6.25 -8.26
N SER A 201 -1.23 -6.62 -8.08
CA SER A 201 -0.18 -6.34 -9.08
C SER A 201 -0.55 -6.84 -10.48
N GLY A 202 -1.30 -7.95 -10.60
CA GLY A 202 -1.68 -8.52 -11.90
C GLY A 202 -2.72 -7.69 -12.65
N ASP A 203 -3.65 -7.07 -11.92
CA ASP A 203 -4.63 -6.16 -12.49
C ASP A 203 -3.92 -4.90 -13.00
N LEU A 204 -2.98 -4.40 -12.20
CA LEU A 204 -2.18 -3.23 -12.56
C LEU A 204 -1.25 -3.51 -13.76
N THR A 205 -0.55 -4.63 -13.82
CA THR A 205 0.30 -4.96 -14.98
C THR A 205 -0.51 -5.13 -16.26
N SER A 206 -1.69 -5.75 -16.19
CA SER A 206 -2.58 -5.90 -17.36
C SER A 206 -3.02 -4.55 -17.92
N MET A 207 -3.28 -3.58 -17.03
CA MET A 207 -3.62 -2.21 -17.39
C MET A 207 -2.41 -1.47 -18.02
N LEU A 208 -1.22 -1.62 -17.45
CA LEU A 208 0.01 -1.02 -17.98
C LEU A 208 0.38 -1.59 -19.36
N ASP A 209 0.22 -2.91 -19.54
CA ASP A 209 0.42 -3.59 -20.83
C ASP A 209 -0.54 -3.04 -21.89
N SER A 210 -1.82 -2.86 -21.54
CA SER A 210 -2.84 -2.31 -22.42
C SER A 210 -2.55 -0.85 -22.81
N ALA A 211 -1.91 -0.09 -21.92
CA ALA A 211 -1.48 1.28 -22.16
C ALA A 211 -0.11 1.38 -22.88
N GLY A 212 0.59 0.26 -23.11
CA GLY A 212 1.92 0.23 -23.72
C GLY A 212 3.02 0.85 -22.84
N LEU A 213 2.81 0.93 -21.52
CA LEU A 213 3.76 1.49 -20.58
C LEU A 213 4.86 0.48 -20.22
N LYS A 214 6.10 0.95 -20.13
CA LYS A 214 7.23 0.12 -19.72
C LYS A 214 7.31 0.07 -18.20
N TYR A 215 7.41 -1.13 -17.65
CA TYR A 215 7.59 -1.32 -16.22
C TYR A 215 8.47 -2.53 -15.91
N GLN A 216 8.91 -2.61 -14.66
CA GLN A 216 9.54 -3.78 -14.05
C GLN A 216 8.68 -4.24 -12.88
N LEU A 217 8.52 -5.55 -12.72
CA LEU A 217 7.79 -6.17 -11.62
C LEU A 217 8.75 -6.97 -10.74
N TYR A 218 8.71 -6.71 -9.44
CA TYR A 218 9.43 -7.45 -8.42
C TYR A 218 8.43 -8.12 -7.49
N GLU A 219 8.61 -9.42 -7.26
CA GLU A 219 7.82 -10.18 -6.31
C GLU A 219 8.53 -10.19 -4.95
N LEU A 220 7.84 -9.80 -3.89
CA LEU A 220 8.35 -9.84 -2.52
C LEU A 220 7.59 -10.89 -1.72
N PRO A 221 8.24 -11.99 -1.33
CA PRO A 221 7.65 -12.95 -0.42
C PRO A 221 7.26 -12.28 0.90
N SER A 222 6.02 -12.48 1.34
CA SER A 222 5.54 -11.97 2.62
C SER A 222 4.42 -12.86 3.14
N HIS A 223 4.27 -12.91 4.46
CA HIS A 223 3.30 -13.76 5.13
C HIS A 223 2.65 -13.04 6.30
N MET A 224 1.46 -13.51 6.67
CA MET A 224 0.68 -13.04 7.81
C MET A 224 0.27 -14.25 8.66
N ASP A 225 0.66 -14.28 9.94
CA ASP A 225 0.25 -15.33 10.87
C ASP A 225 -1.23 -15.15 11.22
N ILE A 226 -2.06 -16.03 10.67
CA ILE A 226 -3.52 -16.04 10.87
C ILE A 226 -3.95 -17.20 11.79
N THR A 227 -3.03 -17.76 12.56
CA THR A 227 -3.32 -18.93 13.43
C THR A 227 -4.44 -18.61 14.43
N SER A 228 -4.44 -17.40 14.98
CA SER A 228 -5.47 -16.95 15.93
C SER A 228 -6.88 -16.92 15.33
N CYS A 229 -7.03 -16.74 14.01
CA CYS A 229 -8.34 -16.77 13.35
C CYS A 229 -9.07 -18.10 13.55
N PHE A 230 -8.33 -19.19 13.79
CA PHE A 230 -8.87 -20.55 13.97
C PHE A 230 -9.14 -20.91 15.43
N ILE A 231 -8.96 -19.97 16.37
CA ILE A 231 -9.23 -20.15 17.79
C ILE A 231 -10.52 -19.41 18.13
N GLU A 232 -11.55 -20.15 18.54
CA GLU A 232 -12.85 -19.56 18.85
C GLU A 232 -12.76 -18.56 20.02
N GLY A 233 -13.25 -17.34 19.81
CA GLY A 233 -13.25 -16.26 20.80
C GLY A 233 -11.91 -15.55 20.98
N ASP A 234 -10.89 -15.87 20.17
CA ASP A 234 -9.62 -15.14 20.19
C ASP A 234 -9.78 -13.73 19.60
N LYS A 235 -9.39 -12.71 20.38
CA LYS A 235 -9.59 -11.31 20.02
C LYS A 235 -8.72 -10.87 18.84
N ASP A 236 -7.49 -11.38 18.76
CA ASP A 236 -6.60 -11.10 17.64
C ASP A 236 -7.16 -11.78 16.39
N GLY A 237 -7.62 -13.03 16.51
CA GLY A 237 -8.28 -13.76 15.44
C GLY A 237 -9.50 -13.03 14.88
N GLU A 238 -10.36 -12.49 15.75
CA GLU A 238 -11.49 -11.67 15.32
C GLU A 238 -11.07 -10.40 14.57
N LEU A 239 -10.04 -9.70 15.06
CA LEU A 239 -9.49 -8.50 14.40
C LEU A 239 -8.88 -8.80 13.02
N LEU A 240 -8.15 -9.92 12.90
CA LEU A 240 -7.54 -10.34 11.65
C LEU A 240 -8.59 -10.82 10.64
N LEU A 241 -9.66 -11.48 11.10
CA LEU A 241 -10.79 -11.83 10.23
C LEU A 241 -11.50 -10.59 9.70
N ASP A 242 -11.69 -9.57 10.54
CA ASP A 242 -12.24 -8.28 10.10
C ASP A 242 -11.36 -7.67 8.98
N PHE A 243 -10.02 -7.74 9.12
CA PHE A 243 -9.08 -7.26 8.12
C PHE A 243 -9.12 -8.06 6.81
N LEU A 244 -9.00 -9.40 6.89
CA LEU A 244 -9.00 -10.28 5.71
C LEU A 244 -10.25 -10.13 4.84
N THR A 245 -11.39 -9.85 5.49
CA THR A 245 -12.71 -9.75 4.85
C THR A 245 -13.14 -8.32 4.60
N GLU A 246 -12.36 -7.33 5.03
CA GLU A 246 -12.72 -5.91 5.04
C GLU A 246 -14.13 -5.67 5.62
N THR A 247 -14.53 -6.48 6.62
CA THR A 247 -15.88 -6.51 7.18
C THR A 247 -15.84 -6.27 8.68
N LEU A 248 -16.67 -5.34 9.16
CA LEU A 248 -16.79 -5.03 10.57
C LEU A 248 -17.45 -6.20 11.34
N GLU A 249 -16.72 -6.73 12.33
CA GLU A 249 -17.15 -7.84 13.17
C GLU A 249 -17.62 -9.06 12.36
N PHE A 250 -16.83 -9.46 11.36
CA PHE A 250 -17.16 -10.52 10.40
C PHE A 250 -17.65 -11.79 11.10
N SER A 251 -16.94 -12.21 12.15
CA SER A 251 -17.26 -13.42 12.92
C SER A 251 -18.66 -13.43 13.55
N LYS A 252 -19.29 -12.27 13.73
CA LYS A 252 -20.62 -12.09 14.33
C LYS A 252 -21.71 -11.78 13.30
N THR A 253 -21.34 -11.20 12.16
CA THR A 253 -22.28 -10.67 11.16
C THR A 253 -22.40 -11.55 9.92
N ALA A 254 -21.36 -12.31 9.56
CA ALA A 254 -21.40 -13.23 8.45
C ALA A 254 -22.35 -14.41 8.68
N SER A 255 -22.94 -14.95 7.61
CA SER A 255 -23.72 -16.17 7.73
C SER A 255 -22.83 -17.34 8.16
N PRO A 256 -23.36 -18.33 8.90
CA PRO A 256 -22.60 -19.52 9.29
C PRO A 256 -21.95 -20.23 8.09
N GLU A 257 -22.66 -20.27 6.95
CA GLU A 257 -22.18 -20.90 5.73
C GLU A 257 -21.01 -20.12 5.12
N LEU A 258 -21.10 -18.78 5.05
CA LEU A 258 -20.01 -17.94 4.55
C LEU A 258 -18.78 -18.06 5.45
N LYS A 259 -18.96 -17.95 6.76
CA LYS A 259 -17.88 -18.12 7.74
C LYS A 259 -17.21 -19.48 7.60
N HIS A 260 -17.98 -20.57 7.56
CA HIS A 260 -17.42 -21.92 7.40
C HIS A 260 -16.62 -22.07 6.10
N ARG A 261 -17.19 -21.64 4.96
CA ARG A 261 -16.50 -21.71 3.66
C ARG A 261 -15.23 -20.86 3.63
N LEU A 262 -15.23 -19.68 4.23
CA LEU A 262 -14.06 -18.81 4.29
C LEU A 262 -12.96 -19.45 5.13
N MET A 263 -13.30 -19.93 6.33
CA MET A 263 -12.33 -20.56 7.23
C MET A 263 -11.66 -21.78 6.60
N GLU A 264 -12.41 -22.58 5.86
CA GLU A 264 -11.83 -23.70 5.10
C GLU A 264 -10.92 -23.22 3.96
N GLU A 265 -11.26 -22.13 3.28
CA GLU A 265 -10.41 -21.58 2.22
C GLU A 265 -9.10 -21.02 2.77
N LEU A 266 -9.14 -20.30 3.90
CA LEU A 266 -7.95 -19.71 4.52
C LEU A 266 -6.92 -20.76 4.95
N LYS A 267 -7.27 -22.05 5.02
CA LYS A 267 -6.31 -23.14 5.28
C LYS A 267 -5.73 -23.77 4.02
N LYS A 268 -6.30 -23.48 2.84
CA LYS A 268 -5.89 -24.13 1.59
C LYS A 268 -4.60 -23.52 1.05
N PRO A 269 -3.78 -24.30 0.31
CA PRO A 269 -2.55 -23.84 -0.31
C PRO A 269 -2.67 -22.60 -1.21
N GLY A 270 -3.88 -22.31 -1.73
CA GLY A 270 -4.14 -21.11 -2.52
C GLY A 270 -4.19 -19.80 -1.72
N CYS A 271 -4.41 -19.89 -0.40
CA CYS A 271 -4.46 -18.73 0.51
C CYS A 271 -3.29 -18.74 1.49
N SER A 272 -2.97 -19.91 2.04
CA SER A 272 -2.04 -20.02 3.16
C SER A 272 -1.21 -21.29 3.09
N GLU A 273 -0.16 -21.33 3.88
CA GLU A 273 0.64 -22.52 4.14
C GLU A 273 0.69 -22.84 5.63
N ASN A 274 0.89 -24.11 5.97
CA ASN A 274 1.09 -24.55 7.35
C ASN A 274 2.59 -24.74 7.61
N ARG A 275 3.13 -24.06 8.62
CA ARG A 275 4.50 -24.26 9.12
C ARG A 275 4.45 -24.50 10.62
N ASP A 276 4.95 -25.64 11.06
CA ASP A 276 5.07 -25.99 12.48
C ASP A 276 3.77 -25.82 13.29
N GLY A 277 2.62 -26.17 12.68
CA GLY A 277 1.31 -26.08 13.31
C GLY A 277 0.68 -24.67 13.29
N LYS A 278 1.35 -23.69 12.70
CA LYS A 278 0.81 -22.34 12.45
C LYS A 278 0.33 -22.19 11.02
N VAL A 279 -0.63 -21.28 10.81
CA VAL A 279 -1.19 -20.98 9.49
C VAL A 279 -0.71 -19.60 9.05
N PHE A 280 0.08 -19.57 7.98
CA PHE A 280 0.64 -18.36 7.41
C PHE A 280 -0.07 -18.03 6.09
N PHE A 281 -0.88 -16.99 6.12
CA PHE A 281 -1.51 -16.45 4.92
C PHE A 281 -0.46 -15.84 4.00
N ASN A 282 -0.56 -16.15 2.71
CA ASN A 282 0.34 -15.63 1.69
C ASN A 282 0.01 -14.15 1.45
N ASN A 283 0.88 -13.28 1.96
CA ASN A 283 0.78 -11.84 1.87
C ASN A 283 1.78 -11.28 0.84
N ASN A 284 2.21 -12.07 -0.16
CA ASN A 284 3.18 -11.62 -1.16
C ASN A 284 2.81 -10.26 -1.74
N LEU A 285 3.82 -9.42 -1.95
CA LEU A 285 3.68 -8.09 -2.50
C LEU A 285 4.26 -8.04 -3.91
N GLY A 286 3.65 -7.25 -4.78
CA GLY A 286 4.22 -6.86 -6.06
C GLY A 286 4.70 -5.41 -5.99
N VAL A 287 5.98 -5.19 -6.30
CA VAL A 287 6.53 -3.84 -6.55
C VAL A 287 6.62 -3.62 -8.04
N ILE A 288 5.93 -2.60 -8.53
CA ILE A 288 5.91 -2.22 -9.93
C ILE A 288 6.64 -0.89 -10.07
N VAL A 289 7.67 -0.85 -10.92
CA VAL A 289 8.45 0.35 -11.23
C VAL A 289 8.17 0.73 -12.68
N ILE A 290 7.50 1.86 -12.88
CA ILE A 290 7.06 2.35 -14.19
C ILE A 290 8.01 3.44 -14.68
N GLU A 291 8.38 3.36 -15.96
CA GLU A 291 9.19 4.35 -16.67
C GLU A 291 8.34 5.54 -17.14
N PRO A 292 8.95 6.73 -17.39
CA PRO A 292 8.25 7.91 -17.91
C PRO A 292 7.62 7.71 -19.29
#